data_AF-A0A0F0HUP6-F1
#
_entry.id   AF-A0A0F0HUP6-F1
#
_cell.length_a   1.000
_cell.length_b   1.000
_cell.length_c   1.000
_cell.angle_alpha   90.00
_cell.angle_beta   90.00
_cell.angle_gamma   90.00
#
_symmetry.space_group_name_H-M   'P 1'
#
loop_
_entity.id
_entity.type
_entity.pdbx_description
1 polymer ?
#
loop_
_entity_poly.entity_id
_entity_poly.type
_entity_poly.pdbx_seq_one_letter_code
_entity_poly.pdbx_strand_id
1 'polypeptide(L)'
;MWDAASLSLRLAAMTEQDPELKRFGADYHGYRLRPPLADRTIRSFERESGVRLPESYRRFLAEVADGGAGPYYGVLGLTEQLDDEDAVHDLREECLAPGFLATPFPYTRAIPGPGKGSRARYELSGTLVIAEAGCGMFARLVVTGKSAGQVWFDDPDWGGLAPGPDFRTWYTDWLESTG
;
A
#
# COMPACT_ATOMS: atom_id res chain seq x y z
N MET A 1 -13.92 11.60 3.33
CA MET A 1 -14.63 11.06 2.15
C MET A 1 -13.72 11.22 0.95
N TRP A 2 -13.60 10.20 0.11
CA TRP A 2 -12.84 10.33 -1.14
C TRP A 2 -13.69 11.11 -2.14
N ASP A 3 -13.04 11.99 -2.89
CA ASP A 3 -13.68 12.65 -4.04
C ASP A 3 -13.20 11.93 -5.30
N ALA A 4 -13.94 10.90 -5.70
CA ALA A 4 -13.60 10.09 -6.87
C ALA A 4 -13.53 10.93 -8.15
N ALA A 5 -14.38 11.96 -8.28
CA ALA A 5 -14.37 12.83 -9.45
C ALA A 5 -13.09 13.67 -9.51
N SER A 6 -12.72 14.32 -8.40
CA SER A 6 -11.47 15.08 -8.31
C SER A 6 -10.25 14.19 -8.53
N LEU A 7 -10.27 12.96 -8.02
CA LEU A 7 -9.19 11.98 -8.21
C LEU A 7 -9.06 11.56 -9.68
N SER A 8 -10.17 11.24 -10.35
CA SER A 8 -10.17 10.92 -11.78
C SER A 8 -9.67 12.10 -12.63
N LEU A 9 -10.09 13.33 -12.32
CA LEU A 9 -9.58 14.53 -12.99
C LEU A 9 -8.07 14.69 -12.81
N ARG A 10 -7.57 14.43 -11.60
CA ARG A 10 -6.14 14.55 -11.33
C ARG A 10 -5.32 13.49 -12.07
N LEU A 11 -5.77 12.23 -12.10
CA LEU A 11 -5.12 11.17 -12.86
C LEU A 11 -5.13 11.44 -14.37
N ALA A 12 -6.23 11.98 -14.91
CA ALA A 12 -6.30 12.41 -16.30
C ALA A 12 -5.27 13.51 -16.60
N ALA A 13 -5.18 14.52 -15.73
CA ALA A 13 -4.16 15.57 -15.86
C ALA A 13 -2.73 15.02 -15.79
N MET A 14 -2.45 14.05 -14.90
CA MET A 14 -1.13 13.40 -14.84
C MET A 14 -0.83 12.63 -16.13
N THR A 15 -1.81 11.92 -16.68
CA THR A 15 -1.68 11.19 -17.96
C THR A 15 -1.37 12.15 -19.12
N GLU A 16 -2.02 13.32 -19.16
CA GLU A 16 -1.75 14.35 -20.17
C GLU A 16 -0.37 15.00 -20.01
N GLN A 17 0.09 15.16 -18.77
CA GLN A 17 1.38 15.77 -18.44
C GLN A 17 2.56 14.82 -18.65
N ASP A 18 2.31 13.51 -18.62
CA ASP A 18 3.34 12.48 -18.72
C ASP A 18 2.98 11.41 -19.78
N PRO A 19 2.88 11.79 -21.07
CA PRO A 19 2.51 10.87 -22.14
C PRO A 19 3.58 9.80 -22.42
N GLU A 20 4.81 10.04 -21.98
CA GLU A 20 5.94 9.12 -22.12
C GLU A 20 6.17 8.25 -20.86
N LEU A 21 5.30 8.37 -19.84
CA LEU A 21 5.37 7.61 -18.58
C LEU A 21 6.73 7.70 -17.87
N LYS A 22 7.32 8.90 -17.84
CA LYS A 22 8.64 9.19 -17.26
C LYS A 22 8.62 9.37 -15.75
N ARG A 23 7.46 9.65 -15.17
CA ARG A 23 7.31 9.71 -13.72
C ARG A 23 7.61 8.33 -13.12
N PHE A 24 8.25 8.31 -11.94
CA PHE A 24 8.63 7.05 -11.29
C PHE A 24 7.42 6.12 -11.10
N GLY A 25 7.52 4.92 -11.69
CA GLY A 25 6.51 3.85 -11.66
C GLY A 25 5.30 4.04 -12.58
N ALA A 26 5.23 5.16 -13.30
CA ALA A 26 4.15 5.42 -14.25
C ALA A 26 4.16 4.46 -15.44
N ASP A 27 5.33 3.96 -15.84
CA ASP A 27 5.48 2.92 -16.86
C ASP A 27 4.87 1.57 -16.42
N TYR A 28 4.80 1.33 -15.11
CA TYR A 28 4.20 0.13 -14.53
C TYR A 28 2.67 0.24 -14.43
N HIS A 29 2.16 1.27 -13.74
CA HIS A 29 0.72 1.38 -13.47
C HIS A 29 -0.05 2.17 -14.55
N GLY A 30 0.64 2.92 -15.43
CA GLY A 30 0.05 3.64 -16.57
C GLY A 30 -1.05 4.65 -16.22
N TYR A 31 -1.01 5.20 -15.00
CA TYR A 31 -2.10 5.97 -14.37
C TYR A 31 -3.49 5.29 -14.37
N ARG A 32 -3.54 3.95 -14.48
CA ARG A 32 -4.81 3.20 -14.51
C ARG A 32 -5.19 2.67 -13.14
N LEU A 33 -6.42 2.94 -12.73
CA LEU A 33 -7.01 2.32 -11.55
C LEU A 33 -7.66 0.99 -11.90
N ARG A 34 -7.61 0.05 -10.96
CA ARG A 34 -8.44 -1.15 -10.97
C ARG A 34 -9.86 -0.78 -10.52
N PRO A 35 -10.91 -1.50 -10.95
CA PRO A 35 -12.27 -1.21 -10.51
C PRO A 35 -12.41 -1.28 -8.98
N PRO A 36 -13.27 -0.46 -8.35
CA PRO A 36 -13.55 -0.56 -6.93
C PRO A 36 -14.24 -1.88 -6.57
N LEU A 37 -14.04 -2.32 -5.33
CA LEU A 37 -14.62 -3.53 -4.78
C LEU A 37 -16.05 -3.32 -4.29
N ALA A 38 -16.89 -4.34 -4.47
CA ALA A 38 -18.17 -4.39 -3.80
C ALA A 38 -17.99 -4.54 -2.28
N ASP A 39 -18.85 -3.89 -1.49
CA ASP A 39 -18.81 -3.95 -0.02
C ASP A 39 -18.86 -5.39 0.52
N ARG A 40 -19.57 -6.30 -0.18
CA ARG A 40 -19.60 -7.74 0.15
C ARG A 40 -18.22 -8.39 0.10
N THR A 41 -17.37 -8.00 -0.87
CA THR A 41 -16.02 -8.55 -1.04
C THR A 41 -15.13 -8.07 0.08
N ILE A 42 -15.18 -6.77 0.38
CA ILE A 42 -14.43 -6.16 1.49
C ILE A 42 -14.83 -6.79 2.83
N ARG A 43 -16.14 -6.99 3.07
CA ARG A 43 -16.63 -7.66 4.29
C ARG A 43 -16.20 -9.11 4.40
N SER A 44 -16.15 -9.84 3.29
CA SER A 44 -15.68 -11.22 3.29
C SER A 44 -14.21 -11.29 3.67
N PHE A 45 -13.37 -10.45 3.05
CA PHE A 45 -11.96 -10.32 3.40
C PHE A 45 -11.77 -10.03 4.89
N GLU A 46 -12.45 -9.00 5.40
CA GLU A 46 -12.37 -8.64 6.83
C GLU A 46 -12.78 -9.76 7.78
N ARG A 47 -13.83 -10.52 7.41
CA ARG A 47 -14.29 -11.67 8.20
C ARG A 47 -13.26 -12.80 8.18
N GLU A 48 -12.68 -13.10 7.03
CA GLU A 48 -11.70 -14.17 6.85
C GLU A 48 -10.38 -13.85 7.55
N SER A 49 -9.91 -12.60 7.45
CA SER A 49 -8.71 -12.12 8.13
C SER A 49 -8.92 -11.79 9.62
N GLY A 50 -10.17 -11.79 10.10
CA GLY A 50 -10.52 -11.49 11.50
C GLY A 50 -10.27 -10.04 11.93
N VAL A 51 -10.33 -9.09 10.98
CA VAL A 51 -10.01 -7.66 11.22
C VAL A 51 -11.06 -6.72 10.65
N ARG A 52 -10.95 -5.43 10.99
CA ARG A 52 -11.58 -4.34 10.24
C ARG A 52 -10.48 -3.55 9.57
N LEU A 53 -10.62 -3.30 8.27
CA LEU A 53 -9.66 -2.48 7.55
C LEU A 53 -9.71 -1.03 8.04
N PRO A 54 -8.58 -0.30 8.04
CA PRO A 54 -8.58 1.13 8.34
C PRO A 54 -9.57 1.89 7.45
N GLU A 55 -10.33 2.83 8.03
CA GLU A 55 -11.48 3.45 7.37
C GLU A 55 -11.13 4.13 6.04
N SER A 56 -9.99 4.83 5.97
CA SER A 56 -9.53 5.50 4.75
C SER A 56 -9.24 4.51 3.61
N TYR A 57 -8.55 3.41 3.91
CA TYR A 57 -8.25 2.34 2.95
C TYR A 57 -9.51 1.56 2.56
N ARG A 58 -10.37 1.22 3.52
CA ARG A 58 -11.64 0.54 3.26
C ARG A 58 -12.51 1.34 2.28
N ARG A 59 -12.62 2.65 2.50
CA ARG A 59 -13.36 3.52 1.57
C ARG A 59 -12.69 3.65 0.22
N PHE A 60 -11.36 3.72 0.17
CA PHE A 60 -10.63 3.73 -1.10
C PHE A 60 -10.97 2.49 -1.95
N LEU A 61 -10.95 1.31 -1.33
CA LEU A 61 -11.33 0.06 -2.00
C LEU A 61 -12.78 0.09 -2.53
N ALA A 62 -13.71 0.65 -1.77
CA ALA A 62 -15.13 0.66 -2.12
C ALA A 62 -15.53 1.76 -3.12
N GLU A 63 -14.87 2.92 -3.07
CA GLU A 63 -15.29 4.15 -3.76
C GLU A 63 -14.35 4.52 -4.90
N VAL A 64 -13.07 4.11 -4.84
CA VAL A 64 -12.03 4.53 -5.78
C VAL A 64 -11.53 3.36 -6.61
N ALA A 65 -10.84 2.40 -5.99
CA ALA A 65 -10.15 1.34 -6.73
C ALA A 65 -9.71 0.16 -5.85
N ASP A 66 -9.68 -1.03 -6.43
CA ASP A 66 -8.93 -2.17 -5.91
C ASP A 66 -7.44 -2.10 -6.31
N GLY A 67 -6.78 -0.98 -6.05
CA GLY A 67 -5.39 -0.75 -6.46
C GLY A 67 -5.20 -0.20 -7.87
N GLY A 68 -4.00 -0.37 -8.43
CA GLY A 68 -3.55 0.25 -9.68
C GLY A 68 -2.74 1.52 -9.42
N ALA A 69 -3.03 2.59 -10.18
CA ALA A 69 -2.28 3.85 -10.12
C ALA A 69 -2.08 4.36 -8.69
N GLY A 70 -0.85 4.74 -8.36
CA GLY A 70 -0.50 5.19 -7.03
C GLY A 70 1.00 5.43 -6.87
N PRO A 71 1.44 5.73 -5.64
CA PRO A 71 2.86 5.88 -5.33
C PRO A 71 3.69 4.68 -5.78
N TYR A 72 4.94 4.96 -6.17
CA TYR A 72 5.89 3.95 -6.61
C TYR A 72 5.36 3.14 -7.80
N TYR A 73 5.48 1.80 -7.79
CA TYR A 73 4.93 0.94 -8.85
C TYR A 73 3.40 0.79 -8.80
N GLY A 74 2.71 1.51 -7.91
CA GLY A 74 1.26 1.48 -7.76
C GLY A 74 0.81 0.80 -6.48
N VAL A 75 -0.50 0.92 -6.21
CA VAL A 75 -1.14 0.29 -5.06
C VAL A 75 -1.58 -1.13 -5.44
N LEU A 76 -1.11 -2.12 -4.70
CA LEU A 76 -1.52 -3.51 -4.84
C LEU A 76 -2.99 -3.69 -4.47
N GLY A 77 -3.75 -4.32 -5.35
CA GLY A 77 -5.15 -4.63 -5.13
C GLY A 77 -5.33 -5.64 -4.00
N LEU A 78 -6.40 -5.49 -3.24
CA LEU A 78 -6.79 -6.47 -2.23
C LEU A 78 -7.15 -7.82 -2.87
N THR A 79 -7.71 -7.80 -4.08
CA THR A 79 -8.07 -9.02 -4.84
C THR A 79 -7.13 -9.29 -6.02
N GLU A 80 -6.00 -8.60 -6.07
CA GLU A 80 -4.96 -8.83 -7.06
C GLU A 80 -4.27 -10.17 -6.83
N GLN A 81 -4.09 -10.90 -7.91
CA GLN A 81 -3.25 -12.10 -7.96
C GLN A 81 -1.88 -11.63 -8.46
N LEU A 82 -0.84 -11.98 -7.71
CA LEU A 82 0.54 -11.67 -8.03
C LEU A 82 1.19 -12.90 -8.64
N ASP A 83 2.09 -12.70 -9.58
CA ASP A 83 2.85 -13.79 -10.16
C ASP A 83 3.92 -14.24 -9.16
N ASP A 84 4.26 -15.53 -9.13
CA ASP A 84 5.27 -16.09 -8.22
C ASP A 84 6.66 -15.43 -8.36
N GLU A 85 6.92 -14.78 -9.50
CA GLU A 85 8.17 -14.05 -9.78
C GLU A 85 8.16 -12.61 -9.23
N ASP A 86 7.01 -12.09 -8.81
CA ASP A 86 6.91 -10.74 -8.25
C ASP A 86 7.61 -10.66 -6.89
N ALA A 87 8.43 -9.63 -6.69
CA ALA A 87 9.18 -9.43 -5.44
C ALA A 87 8.28 -9.29 -4.20
N VAL A 88 7.02 -8.91 -4.41
CA VAL A 88 6.00 -8.77 -3.37
C VAL A 88 5.17 -10.03 -3.12
N HIS A 89 5.29 -11.07 -3.95
CA HIS A 89 4.47 -12.29 -3.86
C HIS A 89 4.53 -12.91 -2.47
N ASP A 90 5.71 -13.32 -2.03
CA ASP A 90 5.91 -13.99 -0.74
C ASP A 90 5.48 -13.12 0.44
N LEU A 91 5.73 -11.81 0.35
CA LEU A 91 5.33 -10.84 1.39
C LEU A 91 3.80 -10.71 1.47
N ARG A 92 3.12 -10.76 0.32
CA ARG A 92 1.67 -10.69 0.26
C ARG A 92 1.06 -11.97 0.80
N GLU A 93 1.62 -13.13 0.45
CA GLU A 93 1.18 -14.43 0.95
C GLU A 93 1.31 -14.49 2.49
N GLU A 94 2.45 -14.03 3.03
CA GLU A 94 2.65 -13.91 4.48
C GLU A 94 1.63 -12.96 5.13
N CYS A 95 1.41 -11.77 4.54
CA CYS A 95 0.43 -10.81 5.07
C CYS A 95 -0.99 -11.39 5.14
N LEU A 96 -1.34 -12.30 4.23
CA LEU A 96 -2.67 -12.91 4.12
C LEU A 96 -2.80 -14.20 4.93
N ALA A 97 -1.72 -14.67 5.57
CA ALA A 97 -1.76 -15.84 6.42
C ALA A 97 -2.70 -15.65 7.63
N PRO A 98 -3.39 -16.71 8.08
CA PRO A 98 -4.31 -16.64 9.21
C PRO A 98 -3.67 -16.03 10.46
N GLY A 99 -4.31 -15.00 11.02
CA GLY A 99 -3.86 -14.33 12.23
C GLY A 99 -2.77 -13.27 12.04
N PHE A 100 -2.14 -13.17 10.86
CA PHE A 100 -1.10 -12.16 10.60
C PHE A 100 -1.65 -10.74 10.74
N LEU A 101 -2.71 -10.39 9.99
CA LEU A 101 -3.34 -9.06 10.08
C LEU A 101 -4.02 -8.80 11.43
N ALA A 102 -4.50 -9.83 12.12
CA ALA A 102 -5.17 -9.70 13.41
C ALA A 102 -4.20 -9.49 14.57
N THR A 103 -2.93 -9.85 14.41
CA THR A 103 -1.90 -9.66 15.42
C THR A 103 -1.44 -8.19 15.41
N PRO A 104 -1.46 -7.46 16.53
CA PRO A 104 -1.14 -6.04 16.53
C PRO A 104 0.31 -5.74 16.13
N PHE A 105 0.49 -4.81 15.20
CA PHE A 105 1.79 -4.22 14.88
C PHE A 105 2.35 -3.48 16.12
N PRO A 106 3.58 -3.80 16.56
CA PRO A 106 4.06 -3.37 17.88
C PRO A 106 4.65 -1.96 17.89
N TYR A 107 5.03 -1.41 16.73
CA TYR A 107 5.82 -0.18 16.66
C TYR A 107 4.94 1.06 16.50
N THR A 108 5.34 2.15 17.15
CA THR A 108 4.75 3.50 17.02
C THR A 108 5.78 4.57 16.70
N ARG A 109 7.04 4.18 16.52
CA ARG A 109 8.19 5.03 16.17
C ARG A 109 9.07 4.27 15.20
N ALA A 110 9.90 5.00 14.47
CA ALA A 110 10.84 4.42 13.53
C ALA A 110 11.76 3.40 14.21
N ILE A 111 12.03 2.30 13.51
CA ILE A 111 13.03 1.29 13.88
C ILE A 111 14.15 1.38 12.86
N PRO A 112 15.39 1.72 13.27
CA PRO A 112 16.49 1.85 12.32
C PRO A 112 16.80 0.53 11.61
N GLY A 113 17.28 0.65 10.38
CA GLY A 113 17.78 -0.47 9.60
C GLY A 113 19.03 -1.10 10.21
N PRO A 114 19.35 -2.33 9.79
CA PRO A 114 20.52 -3.05 10.27
C PRO A 114 21.83 -2.49 9.69
N GLY A 115 21.75 -1.73 8.59
CA GLY A 115 22.90 -1.22 7.86
C GLY A 115 23.60 -2.28 7.01
N LYS A 116 24.70 -1.86 6.35
CA LYS A 116 25.40 -2.66 5.34
C LYS A 116 25.74 -4.08 5.80
N GLY A 117 25.31 -5.08 5.02
CA GLY A 117 25.73 -6.48 5.19
C GLY A 117 24.89 -7.28 6.18
N SER A 118 23.73 -6.78 6.58
CA SER A 118 22.76 -7.46 7.42
C SER A 118 21.34 -7.12 6.95
N ARG A 119 20.37 -8.02 7.19
CA ARG A 119 18.95 -7.79 6.91
C ARG A 119 18.16 -7.88 8.20
N ALA A 120 17.28 -6.92 8.42
CA ALA A 120 16.47 -6.92 9.64
C ALA A 120 15.42 -8.04 9.61
N ARG A 121 15.07 -8.52 10.80
CA ARG A 121 13.90 -9.37 11.04
C ARG A 121 12.97 -8.62 11.99
N TYR A 122 12.17 -7.74 11.41
CA TYR A 122 11.15 -6.99 12.14
C TYR A 122 9.93 -7.87 12.41
N GLU A 123 9.19 -7.56 13.48
CA GLU A 123 7.83 -8.07 13.63
C GLU A 123 6.91 -7.23 12.75
N LEU A 124 6.39 -7.84 11.70
CA LEU A 124 5.61 -7.19 10.66
C LEU A 124 4.12 -7.55 10.73
N SER A 125 3.71 -8.39 11.68
CA SER A 125 2.31 -8.71 11.89
C SER A 125 1.44 -7.46 12.05
N GLY A 126 0.18 -7.55 11.63
CA GLY A 126 -0.79 -6.46 11.75
C GLY A 126 -0.70 -5.43 10.63
N THR A 127 -0.01 -5.74 9.55
CA THR A 127 0.20 -4.81 8.44
C THR A 127 0.05 -5.51 7.09
N LEU A 128 -0.20 -4.74 6.04
CA LEU A 128 -0.41 -5.23 4.70
C LEU A 128 0.55 -4.50 3.75
N VAL A 129 1.39 -5.22 3.01
CA VAL A 129 2.22 -4.60 1.95
C VAL A 129 1.30 -4.10 0.85
N ILE A 130 1.27 -2.79 0.59
CA ILE A 130 0.35 -2.17 -0.36
C ILE A 130 1.04 -1.57 -1.59
N ALA A 131 2.37 -1.43 -1.60
CA ALA A 131 3.12 -1.01 -2.79
C ALA A 131 4.58 -1.47 -2.69
N GLU A 132 5.18 -1.73 -3.85
CA GLU A 132 6.62 -1.89 -3.99
C GLU A 132 7.25 -0.54 -4.37
N ALA A 133 8.31 -0.15 -3.65
CA ALA A 133 9.06 1.09 -3.84
C ALA A 133 10.37 0.92 -4.62
N GLY A 134 10.65 -0.29 -5.11
CA GLY A 134 11.90 -0.68 -5.77
C GLY A 134 13.02 -1.00 -4.77
N CYS A 135 14.09 -1.63 -5.27
CA CYS A 135 15.26 -2.03 -4.47
C CYS A 135 14.93 -2.85 -3.21
N GLY A 136 13.83 -3.62 -3.23
CA GLY A 136 13.39 -4.39 -2.05
C GLY A 136 12.80 -3.54 -0.93
N MET A 137 12.36 -2.32 -1.23
CA MET A 137 11.65 -1.44 -0.29
C MET A 137 10.15 -1.48 -0.55
N PHE A 138 9.35 -1.32 0.50
CA PHE A 138 7.90 -1.50 0.44
C PHE A 138 7.15 -0.42 1.23
N ALA A 139 5.94 -0.12 0.78
CA ALA A 139 4.96 0.62 1.59
C ALA A 139 4.00 -0.38 2.25
N ARG A 140 3.81 -0.26 3.57
CA ARG A 140 3.02 -1.20 4.37
C ARG A 140 1.94 -0.43 5.12
N LEU A 141 0.67 -0.75 4.87
CA LEU A 141 -0.45 -0.23 5.62
C LEU A 141 -0.54 -0.95 6.96
N VAL A 142 -0.53 -0.23 8.08
CA VAL A 142 -0.83 -0.82 9.38
C VAL A 142 -2.35 -1.05 9.47
N VAL A 143 -2.75 -2.31 9.62
CA VAL A 143 -4.15 -2.75 9.74
C VAL A 143 -4.57 -2.82 11.22
N THR A 144 -3.73 -3.43 12.04
CA THR A 144 -4.02 -3.66 13.47
C THR A 144 -2.87 -3.17 14.33
N GLY A 145 -3.17 -2.47 15.42
CA GLY A 145 -2.19 -1.92 16.35
C GLY A 145 -2.39 -0.42 16.60
N LYS A 146 -1.50 0.18 17.39
CA LYS A 146 -1.60 1.61 17.77
C LYS A 146 -1.40 2.57 16.59
N SER A 147 -0.74 2.10 15.53
CA SER A 147 -0.47 2.85 14.31
C SER A 147 -1.45 2.54 13.17
N ALA A 148 -2.56 1.85 13.45
CA ALA A 148 -3.54 1.46 12.42
C ALA A 148 -3.99 2.64 11.54
N GLY A 149 -3.99 2.43 10.23
CA GLY A 149 -4.29 3.43 9.20
C GLY A 149 -3.08 4.18 8.66
N GLN A 150 -1.93 4.12 9.33
CA GLN A 150 -0.68 4.70 8.83
C GLN A 150 -0.05 3.83 7.73
N VAL A 151 0.59 4.46 6.76
CA VAL A 151 1.45 3.79 5.77
C VAL A 151 2.89 3.94 6.22
N TRP A 152 3.54 2.83 6.53
CA TRP A 152 4.93 2.76 6.95
C TRP A 152 5.82 2.39 5.77
N PHE A 153 6.99 3.00 5.70
CA PHE A 153 8.03 2.61 4.75
C PHE A 153 8.90 1.51 5.37
N ASP A 154 9.14 0.46 4.60
CA ASP A 154 9.93 -0.70 4.97
C ASP A 154 11.14 -0.83 4.05
N ASP A 155 12.31 -0.47 4.56
CA ASP A 155 13.61 -0.66 3.95
C ASP A 155 14.42 -1.65 4.81
N PRO A 156 14.33 -2.95 4.53
CA PRO A 156 14.90 -3.98 5.40
C PRO A 156 16.43 -4.00 5.44
N ASP A 157 17.08 -3.31 4.51
CA ASP A 157 18.54 -3.30 4.35
C ASP A 157 19.20 -2.07 5.00
N TRP A 158 18.58 -0.88 4.86
CA TRP A 158 19.23 0.38 5.28
C TRP A 158 18.39 1.25 6.20
N GLY A 159 17.21 1.69 5.76
CA GLY A 159 16.36 2.65 6.45
C GLY A 159 15.56 2.07 7.62
N GLY A 160 15.30 0.77 7.58
CA GLY A 160 14.44 0.07 8.51
C GLY A 160 12.97 0.43 8.34
N LEU A 161 12.22 0.44 9.45
CA LEU A 161 10.81 0.80 9.46
C LEU A 161 10.64 2.27 9.81
N ALA A 162 10.03 3.05 8.91
CA ALA A 162 9.75 4.46 9.14
C ALA A 162 8.23 4.72 9.11
N PRO A 163 7.67 5.43 10.12
CA PRO A 163 6.27 5.80 10.11
C PRO A 163 6.01 6.87 9.05
N GLY A 164 4.92 6.73 8.31
CA GLY A 164 4.38 7.74 7.41
C GLY A 164 3.00 8.24 7.85
N PRO A 165 2.33 9.04 7.01
CA PRO A 165 1.01 9.57 7.28
C PRO A 165 -0.06 8.47 7.17
N ASP A 166 -1.33 8.82 7.40
CA ASP A 166 -2.42 7.89 7.10
C ASP A 166 -2.56 7.64 5.59
N PHE A 167 -3.17 6.51 5.23
CA PHE A 167 -3.31 6.07 3.83
C PHE A 167 -3.88 7.13 2.90
N ARG A 168 -4.84 7.94 3.36
CA ARG A 168 -5.45 8.95 2.49
C ARG A 168 -4.41 10.02 2.15
N THR A 169 -3.78 10.59 3.16
CA THR A 169 -2.74 11.60 2.97
C THR A 169 -1.59 11.06 2.13
N TRP A 170 -1.10 9.85 2.42
CA TRP A 170 -0.05 9.19 1.64
C TRP A 170 -0.38 9.13 0.13
N TYR A 171 -1.62 8.77 -0.21
CA TYR A 171 -2.05 8.67 -1.60
C TYR A 171 -2.31 10.04 -2.24
N THR A 172 -2.92 10.99 -1.52
CA THR A 172 -3.19 12.33 -2.06
C THR A 172 -1.92 13.15 -2.25
N ASP A 173 -0.92 12.98 -1.38
CA ASP A 173 0.39 13.63 -1.53
C ASP A 173 1.06 13.20 -2.84
N TRP A 174 0.91 11.93 -3.24
CA TRP A 174 1.37 11.48 -4.55
C TRP A 174 0.58 12.08 -5.70
N LEU A 175 -0.75 12.17 -5.61
CA LEU A 175 -1.54 12.86 -6.64
C LEU A 175 -1.09 14.31 -6.82
N GLU A 176 -0.73 14.99 -5.73
CA GLU A 176 -0.32 16.39 -5.75
C GLU A 176 1.16 16.59 -6.12
N SER A 177 1.99 15.55 -6.02
CA SER A 177 3.41 15.67 -6.32
C SER A 177 3.68 15.84 -7.82
N THR A 178 4.73 16.58 -8.15
CA THR A 178 5.11 16.95 -9.53
C THR A 178 6.25 16.11 -10.11
N GLY A 179 6.70 15.06 -9.41
CA GLY A 179 7.89 14.28 -9.75
C GLY A 179 7.60 12.86 -10.16
#